data_AF-A0A7S0DIR5-F1
#
_entry.id   AF-A0A7S0DIR5-F1
#
_cell.length_a   1.000
_cell.length_b   1.000
_cell.length_c   1.000
_cell.angle_alpha   90.00
_cell.angle_beta   90.00
_cell.angle_gamma   90.00
#
_symmetry.space_group_name_H-M   'P 1'
#
loop_
_entity.id
_entity.type
_entity.pdbx_description
1 polymer ?
#
loop_
_entity_poly.entity_id
_entity_poly.type
_entity_poly.pdbx_seq_one_letter_code
_entity_poly.pdbx_strand_id
1 'polypeptide(L)'
;FFSPGMLFGRFQSSERIQSRVLPVFDTLVKEYLKLVETGGKPIDYSEEWIRSRQHAYNRYNFENDPAAGIFSSYFGKEWSENFMSEFLFEIDRSRHTVSSEANSAQFDE
;
A
#
# COMPACT_ATOMS: atom_id res chain seq x y z
N PHE A 1 1.94 -6.60 10.98
CA PHE A 1 1.22 -5.33 10.75
C PHE A 1 -0.25 -5.58 10.42
N PHE A 2 -0.95 -6.36 11.24
CA PHE A 2 -2.35 -6.72 11.00
C PHE A 2 -3.19 -6.32 12.20
N SER A 3 -4.40 -5.84 11.94
CA SER A 3 -5.37 -5.55 12.99
C SER A 3 -6.10 -6.83 13.41
N PRO A 4 -6.80 -6.82 14.56
CA PRO A 4 -7.69 -7.91 14.94
C PRO A 4 -8.79 -8.23 13.92
N GLY A 5 -9.13 -7.28 13.03
CA GLY A 5 -10.12 -7.43 11.97
C GLY A 5 -9.55 -7.97 10.65
N MET A 6 -8.28 -8.38 10.60
CA MET A 6 -7.69 -8.95 9.39
C MET A 6 -8.48 -10.18 8.92
N LEU A 7 -8.83 -10.19 7.64
CA LEU A 7 -9.42 -11.35 6.99
C LEU A 7 -8.38 -12.05 6.12
N PHE A 8 -8.14 -13.32 6.40
CA PHE A 8 -7.20 -14.16 5.66
C PHE A 8 -7.84 -15.51 5.34
N GLY A 9 -7.80 -15.91 4.08
CA GLY A 9 -8.37 -17.18 3.64
C GLY A 9 -7.82 -17.62 2.30
N ARG A 10 -7.73 -18.94 2.10
CA ARG A 10 -7.42 -19.57 0.82
C ARG A 10 -8.66 -20.33 0.35
N PHE A 11 -9.21 -19.94 -0.80
CA PHE A 11 -10.41 -20.54 -1.35
C PHE A 11 -10.06 -21.42 -2.54
N GLN A 12 -10.64 -22.62 -2.61
CA GLN A 12 -10.43 -23.57 -3.71
C GLN A 12 -11.34 -23.30 -4.92
N SER A 13 -12.44 -22.56 -4.72
CA SER A 13 -13.43 -22.25 -5.75
C SER A 13 -13.54 -20.74 -5.96
N SER A 14 -13.53 -20.32 -7.22
CA SER A 14 -13.76 -18.93 -7.64
C SER A 14 -15.16 -18.42 -7.30
N GLU A 15 -16.15 -19.31 -7.16
CA GLU A 15 -17.51 -18.95 -6.74
C GLU A 15 -17.51 -18.30 -5.35
N ARG A 16 -16.63 -18.76 -4.45
CA ARG A 16 -16.48 -18.18 -3.11
C ARG A 16 -15.90 -16.76 -3.16
N ILE A 17 -15.09 -16.44 -4.17
CA ILE A 17 -14.60 -15.07 -4.36
C ILE A 17 -15.78 -14.14 -4.63
N GLN A 18 -16.66 -14.50 -5.56
CA GLN A 18 -17.80 -13.67 -5.91
C GLN A 18 -18.85 -13.59 -4.81
N SER A 19 -19.21 -14.74 -4.22
CA SER A 19 -20.31 -14.82 -3.24
C SER A 19 -19.93 -14.41 -1.82
N ARG A 20 -18.63 -14.43 -1.46
CA ARG A 20 -18.16 -14.15 -0.09
C ARG A 20 -17.13 -13.03 -0.02
N VAL A 21 -16.08 -13.08 -0.85
CA VAL A 21 -14.98 -12.12 -0.76
C VAL A 21 -15.39 -10.74 -1.28
N LEU A 22 -16.04 -10.66 -2.45
CA LEU A 22 -16.43 -9.37 -3.04
C LEU A 22 -17.37 -8.54 -2.14
N PRO A 23 -18.45 -9.09 -1.55
CA PRO A 23 -19.31 -8.31 -0.66
C PRO A 23 -18.58 -7.79 0.58
N VAL A 24 -17.65 -8.60 1.11
CA VAL A 24 -16.83 -8.20 2.27
C VAL A 24 -15.81 -7.13 1.88
N PHE A 25 -15.19 -7.23 0.70
CA PHE A 25 -14.31 -6.20 0.18
C PHE A 25 -15.03 -4.85 0.04
N ASP A 26 -16.23 -4.83 -0.55
CA ASP A 26 -17.07 -3.63 -0.65
C ASP A 26 -17.38 -3.04 0.74
N THR A 27 -17.68 -3.89 1.71
CA THR A 27 -17.93 -3.46 3.10
C THR A 27 -16.66 -2.84 3.72
N LEU A 28 -15.50 -3.47 3.56
CA LEU A 28 -14.23 -2.96 4.10
C LEU A 28 -13.85 -1.61 3.48
N VAL A 29 -14.03 -1.44 2.17
CA VAL A 29 -13.77 -0.17 1.49
C VAL A 29 -14.71 0.92 1.99
N LYS A 30 -16.02 0.64 2.11
CA LYS A 30 -17.01 1.59 2.63
C LYS A 30 -16.70 2.03 4.06
N GLU A 31 -16.37 1.09 4.95
CA GLU A 31 -16.01 1.43 6.34
C GLU A 31 -14.69 2.19 6.42
N TYR A 32 -13.71 1.87 5.56
CA TYR A 32 -12.47 2.64 5.49
C TYR A 32 -12.71 4.08 5.01
N LEU A 33 -13.50 4.28 3.96
CA LEU A 33 -13.84 5.62 3.46
C LEU A 33 -14.56 6.45 4.53
N LYS A 34 -15.52 5.84 5.24
CA LYS A 34 -16.18 6.48 6.39
C LYS A 34 -15.17 6.88 7.47
N LEU A 35 -14.20 6.03 7.79
CA LEU A 35 -13.15 6.35 8.77
C LEU A 35 -12.34 7.58 8.33
N VAL A 36 -11.99 7.68 7.04
CA VAL A 36 -11.28 8.82 6.47
C VAL A 36 -12.14 10.09 6.54
N GLU A 37 -13.40 10.01 6.13
CA GLU A 37 -14.34 11.14 6.17
C GLU A 37 -14.57 11.68 7.59
N THR A 38 -14.66 10.79 8.58
CA THR A 38 -14.86 11.21 9.98
C THR A 38 -13.56 11.56 10.70
N GLY A 39 -12.39 11.40 10.07
CA GLY A 39 -11.07 11.63 10.69
C GLY A 39 -10.68 10.60 11.76
N GLY A 40 -11.40 9.49 11.86
CA GLY A 40 -11.20 8.48 12.89
C GLY A 40 -11.31 8.98 14.34
N LYS A 41 -10.73 8.22 15.27
CA LYS A 41 -10.61 8.64 16.67
C LYS A 41 -9.35 9.48 16.84
N PRO A 42 -9.40 10.59 17.59
CA PRO A 42 -8.20 11.32 17.96
C PRO A 42 -7.19 10.36 18.62
N ILE A 43 -5.95 10.43 18.15
CA ILE A 43 -4.82 9.70 18.70
C ILE A 43 -3.83 10.70 19.27
N ASP A 44 -3.27 10.37 20.44
CA ASP A 44 -2.26 11.18 21.11
C ASP A 44 -0.86 10.68 20.76
N TYR A 45 -0.54 10.71 19.46
CA TYR A 45 0.78 10.37 18.94
C TYR A 45 1.33 11.53 18.15
N SER A 46 2.63 11.81 18.30
CA SER A 46 3.30 12.81 17.47
C SER A 46 3.30 12.40 16.00
N GLU A 47 3.31 13.39 15.10
CA GLU A 47 3.44 13.13 13.67
C GLU A 47 4.70 12.31 13.33
N GLU A 48 5.81 12.58 14.04
CA GLU A 48 7.06 11.84 13.89
C GLU A 48 6.89 10.36 14.23
N TRP A 49 6.21 10.05 15.33
CA TRP A 49 5.91 8.68 15.70
C TRP A 49 5.05 8.01 14.61
N ILE A 50 3.99 8.67 14.14
CA ILE A 50 3.10 8.14 13.09
C ILE A 50 3.89 7.85 11.81
N ARG A 51 4.73 8.79 11.36
CA ARG A 51 5.61 8.61 10.20
C ARG A 51 6.56 7.44 10.40
N SER A 52 7.16 7.29 11.58
CA SER A 52 8.04 6.16 11.88
C SER A 52 7.33 4.81 11.76
N ARG A 53 6.05 4.73 12.18
CA ARG A 53 5.24 3.51 12.06
C ARG A 53 4.86 3.20 10.62
N GLN A 54 4.56 4.22 9.81
CA GLN A 54 4.34 4.06 8.37
C GLN A 54 5.60 3.57 7.65
N HIS A 55 6.77 4.14 7.98
CA HIS A 55 8.04 3.69 7.44
C HIS A 55 8.38 2.24 7.84
N ALA A 56 8.11 1.86 9.09
CA ALA A 56 8.29 0.48 9.55
C ALA A 56 7.37 -0.50 8.81
N TYR A 57 6.13 -0.10 8.51
CA TYR A 57 5.20 -0.90 7.69
C TYR A 57 5.73 -1.12 6.28
N ASN A 58 6.17 -0.04 5.61
CA ASN A 58 6.72 -0.13 4.26
C ASN A 58 7.97 -1.01 4.21
N ARG A 59 8.91 -0.80 5.14
CA ARG A 59 10.14 -1.62 5.26
C ARG A 59 9.83 -3.10 5.40
N TYR A 60 8.93 -3.45 6.31
CA TYR A 60 8.57 -4.83 6.54
C TYR A 60 7.99 -5.49 5.29
N ASN A 61 7.07 -4.83 4.58
CA ASN A 61 6.48 -5.42 3.39
C ASN A 61 7.47 -5.49 2.23
N PHE A 62 8.34 -4.48 2.05
CA PHE A 62 9.42 -4.56 1.06
C PHE A 62 10.30 -5.80 1.23
N GLU A 63 10.59 -6.18 2.48
CA GLU A 63 11.44 -7.34 2.78
C GLU A 63 10.69 -8.69 2.77
N ASN A 64 9.38 -8.70 3.05
CA ASN A 64 8.64 -9.94 3.34
C ASN A 64 7.48 -10.25 2.37
N ASP A 65 7.17 -9.37 1.42
CA ASP A 65 6.06 -9.58 0.49
C ASP A 65 6.39 -10.69 -0.53
N PRO A 66 5.57 -11.77 -0.60
CA PRO A 66 5.81 -12.90 -1.50
C PRO A 66 5.71 -12.54 -2.99
N ALA A 67 5.12 -11.40 -3.36
CA ALA A 67 4.99 -10.94 -4.74
C ALA A 67 6.34 -10.63 -5.38
N ALA A 68 7.38 -10.33 -4.60
CA ALA A 68 8.73 -10.08 -5.12
C ALA A 68 9.26 -11.23 -6.00
N GLY A 69 9.02 -12.47 -5.57
CA GLY A 69 9.42 -13.66 -6.33
C GLY A 69 8.63 -13.83 -7.63
N ILE A 70 7.33 -13.52 -7.58
CA ILE A 70 6.45 -13.54 -8.75
C ILE A 70 6.93 -12.49 -9.76
N PHE A 71 7.09 -11.24 -9.35
CA PHE A 71 7.56 -10.16 -10.23
C PHE A 71 8.94 -10.47 -10.82
N SER A 72 9.88 -10.96 -10.02
CA SER A 72 11.20 -11.33 -10.51
C SER A 72 11.14 -12.42 -11.60
N SER A 73 10.21 -13.38 -11.47
CA SER A 73 10.02 -14.43 -12.48
C SER A 73 9.41 -13.91 -13.78
N TYR A 74 8.52 -12.92 -13.73
CA TYR A 74 7.84 -12.39 -14.92
C TYR A 74 8.62 -11.25 -15.61
N PHE A 75 9.30 -10.42 -14.82
CA PHE A 75 9.85 -9.13 -15.28
C PHE A 75 11.35 -8.96 -15.02
N GLY A 76 11.98 -9.92 -14.35
CA GLY A 76 13.39 -9.85 -13.97
C GLY A 76 13.62 -9.15 -12.64
N LYS A 77 14.78 -9.45 -12.06
CA LYS A 77 15.14 -9.03 -10.69
C LYS A 77 15.24 -7.51 -10.54
N GLU A 78 15.92 -6.84 -11.46
CA GLU A 78 16.11 -5.38 -11.41
C GLU A 78 14.78 -4.61 -11.49
N TRP A 79 13.91 -4.99 -12.44
CA TRP A 79 12.58 -4.39 -12.54
C TRP A 79 11.77 -4.62 -11.28
N SER A 80 11.79 -5.84 -10.74
CA SER A 80 11.09 -6.18 -9.50
C SER A 80 11.60 -5.36 -8.32
N GLU A 81 12.91 -5.21 -8.14
CA GLU A 81 13.51 -4.43 -7.05
C GLU A 81 13.11 -2.95 -7.12
N ASN A 82 13.11 -2.36 -8.32
CA ASN A 82 12.68 -0.98 -8.54
C ASN A 82 11.17 -0.83 -8.27
N PHE A 83 10.33 -1.74 -8.76
CA PHE A 83 8.88 -1.67 -8.54
C PHE A 83 8.50 -1.79 -7.06
N MET A 84 9.16 -2.69 -6.33
CA MET A 84 8.95 -2.89 -4.90
C MET A 84 9.40 -1.67 -4.07
N SER A 85 10.56 -1.10 -4.41
CA SER A 85 11.16 -0.01 -3.61
C SER A 85 10.62 1.38 -3.94
N GLU A 86 10.31 1.66 -5.21
CA GLU A 86 9.92 3.00 -5.65
C GLU A 86 8.39 3.17 -5.71
N PHE A 87 7.62 2.13 -6.06
CA PHE A 87 6.19 2.24 -6.25
C PHE A 87 5.36 1.63 -5.10
N LEU A 88 5.56 0.34 -4.79
CA LEU A 88 4.68 -0.34 -3.84
C LEU A 88 4.87 0.12 -2.39
N PHE A 89 6.12 0.36 -1.98
CA PHE A 89 6.45 0.65 -0.57
C PHE A 89 7.22 1.95 -0.37
N GLU A 90 7.51 2.72 -1.44
CA GLU A 90 8.18 4.03 -1.37
C GLU A 90 9.35 4.08 -0.38
N ILE A 91 10.19 3.06 -0.41
CA ILE A 91 11.36 2.93 0.46
C ILE A 91 12.37 4.01 0.15
N ASP A 92 12.51 4.36 -1.13
CA ASP A 92 13.42 5.38 -1.62
C ASP A 92 12.65 6.63 -2.07
N ARG A 93 12.20 7.43 -1.10
CA ARG A 93 11.58 8.74 -1.39
C ARG A 93 12.57 9.76 -1.96
N SER A 94 13.88 9.49 -1.95
CA SER A 94 14.89 10.46 -2.42
C SER A 94 14.86 10.65 -3.94
N ARG A 95 14.24 9.73 -4.69
CA ARG A 95 14.11 9.80 -6.17
C ARG A 95 12.84 10.51 -6.65
N HIS A 96 11.83 10.68 -5.81
CA HIS A 96 10.53 11.22 -6.21
C HIS A 96 10.47 12.77 -6.29
N THR A 97 11.47 13.47 -5.75
CA THR A 97 11.52 14.94 -5.79
C THR A 97 11.87 15.50 -7.17
N VAL A 98 12.51 14.71 -8.05
CA VAL A 98 13.01 15.21 -9.35
C VAL A 98 11.89 15.34 -10.41
N SER A 99 10.78 14.60 -10.29
CA SER A 99 9.69 14.64 -11.28
C SER A 99 8.59 15.67 -10.97
N SER A 100 8.49 16.17 -9.74
CA SER A 100 7.45 17.14 -9.37
C SER A 100 7.78 18.59 -9.78
N GLU A 101 9.06 18.95 -9.86
CA GLU A 101 9.49 20.28 -10.33
C GLU A 101 9.47 20.43 -11.86
N ALA A 102 9.48 19.31 -12.61
CA ALA A 102 9.44 19.35 -14.06
C ALA A 102 8.05 19.67 -14.65
N ASN A 103 6.98 19.47 -13.87
CA ASN A 103 5.59 19.67 -14.32
C ASN A 103 4.96 21.01 -13.91
N SER A 104 5.62 21.82 -13.09
CA SER A 104 5.15 23.17 -12.71
C SER A 104 5.61 24.27 -13.66
N ALA A 105 6.52 23.97 -14.59
CA ALA A 105 7.08 24.95 -15.54
C ALA A 105 6.33 25.03 -16.89
N GLN A 106 5.18 24.37 -17.03
CA GLN A 106 4.49 24.22 -18.33
C GLN A 106 3.03 24.73 -18.37
N PHE A 107 2.59 25.45 -17.34
CA PHE A 107 1.29 26.12 -17.31
C PHE A 107 1.44 27.59 -16.91
N ASP A 108 2.15 28.36 -17.74
CA ASP A 108 2.04 29.82 -17.79
C ASP A 108 2.16 30.24 -19.26
N GLU A 109 1.04 30.26 -19.97
CA GLU A 109 0.79 31.04 -21.19
C GLU A 109 -0.63 31.61 -21.17
#